data_AF-A0AAZ3RPJ6-F1
#
_entry.id   AF-A0AAZ3RPJ6-F1
#
_cell.length_a   1.000
_cell.length_b   1.000
_cell.length_c   1.000
_cell.angle_alpha   90.00
_cell.angle_beta   90.00
_cell.angle_gamma   90.00
#
_symmetry.space_group_name_H-M   'P 1'
#
loop_
_entity.id
_entity.type
_entity.pdbx_description
1 polymer ?
#
loop_
_entity_poly.entity_id
_entity_poly.type
_entity_poly.pdbx_seq_one_letter_code
_entity_poly.pdbx_strand_id
1 'polypeptide(L)'
;MTSSRFSNIGDRCTSATEQRLGCDEEDHCIICMDSFQEKITLKCSHSFCSSCIDSFFKIKPACPVCNSFHGTYEGTQPRNGIMTVRRNWQCLPGYEEGNGHITIDYHFPAGVQGPEHPNPGQKYCSTSRTAFLPACEEGEKVLRLLQTAFHRRLIFTIGTSATTGLNNSITWNDIHHKTNISGGPQLIMTQHTSRLCKGYLTKKESDGMLQMTWPSQSTDLNPIDIVWNELDRRVNERQPTSAKHMWVLLQDCWKSIPGEAG
;
A
#
# COMPACT_ATOMS: atom_id res chain seq x y z
N MET A 1 19.53 63.08 -63.10
CA MET A 1 19.91 62.78 -61.70
C MET A 1 18.66 62.95 -60.83
N THR A 2 17.63 62.09 -60.86
CA THR A 2 17.51 60.69 -60.37
C THR A 2 18.13 60.46 -58.99
N SER A 3 17.31 60.46 -57.93
CA SER A 3 16.94 59.25 -57.18
C SER A 3 16.52 59.55 -55.74
N SER A 4 15.38 58.95 -55.36
CA SER A 4 14.98 58.42 -54.05
C SER A 4 14.95 59.33 -52.81
N ARG A 5 13.71 59.63 -52.38
CA ARG A 5 13.34 60.12 -51.03
C ARG A 5 13.23 58.95 -50.05
N PHE A 6 13.83 59.08 -48.87
CA PHE A 6 13.59 58.27 -47.68
C PHE A 6 12.92 59.14 -46.60
N SER A 7 11.80 58.61 -46.10
CA SER A 7 11.36 58.46 -44.70
C SER A 7 11.05 59.62 -43.75
N ASN A 8 9.92 59.37 -43.08
CA ASN A 8 9.55 59.63 -41.68
C ASN A 8 8.98 61.00 -41.28
N ILE A 9 7.63 61.06 -41.31
CA ILE A 9 6.80 61.90 -40.43
C ILE A 9 5.57 61.08 -40.05
N GLY A 10 5.19 61.04 -38.77
CA GLY A 10 3.86 60.59 -38.37
C GLY A 10 3.70 60.21 -36.90
N ASP A 11 3.73 61.20 -36.02
CA ASP A 11 3.25 61.10 -34.64
C ASP A 11 1.72 60.99 -34.55
N ARG A 12 1.27 60.43 -33.43
CA ARG A 12 -0.07 60.41 -32.80
C ARG A 12 -1.16 59.52 -33.41
N CYS A 13 -1.55 58.50 -32.64
CA CYS A 13 -2.97 58.25 -32.42
C CYS A 13 -3.24 57.66 -31.01
N THR A 14 -4.43 57.97 -30.53
CA THR A 14 -4.99 57.88 -29.18
C THR A 14 -5.41 56.49 -28.73
N SER A 15 -5.45 56.34 -27.39
CA SER A 15 -5.99 55.26 -26.55
C SER A 15 -7.02 54.29 -27.15
N ALA A 16 -6.80 52.99 -26.94
CA ALA A 16 -7.84 52.05 -26.51
C ALA A 16 -7.18 50.85 -25.82
N THR A 17 -7.72 50.48 -24.67
CA THR A 17 -7.28 49.47 -23.71
C THR A 17 -7.24 48.06 -24.33
N GLU A 18 -6.07 47.45 -24.44
CA GLU A 18 -5.93 46.01 -24.72
C GLU A 18 -6.31 45.20 -23.47
N GLN A 19 -7.51 44.64 -23.47
CA GLN A 19 -7.93 43.62 -22.51
C GLN A 19 -7.18 42.32 -22.78
N ARG A 20 -6.54 41.84 -21.71
CA ARG A 20 -5.85 40.56 -21.60
C ARG A 20 -6.81 39.39 -21.86
N LEU A 21 -6.51 38.56 -22.84
CA LEU A 21 -7.07 37.20 -22.96
C LEU A 21 -6.28 36.28 -22.03
N GLY A 22 -6.81 36.02 -20.84
CA GLY A 22 -6.50 34.81 -20.08
C GLY A 22 -7.51 33.74 -20.49
N CYS A 23 -7.04 32.60 -21.00
CA CYS A 23 -7.89 31.44 -21.21
C CYS A 23 -8.13 30.77 -19.84
N ASP A 24 -9.33 30.94 -19.29
CA ASP A 24 -9.81 30.23 -18.11
C ASP A 24 -10.15 28.77 -18.49
N GLU A 25 -9.14 27.95 -18.74
CA GLU A 25 -9.30 26.50 -18.88
C GLU A 25 -9.09 25.84 -17.52
N GLU A 26 -10.15 25.72 -16.69
CA GLU A 26 -10.30 24.68 -15.64
C GLU A 26 -11.58 24.78 -14.74
N ASP A 27 -12.67 25.41 -15.18
CA ASP A 27 -13.83 25.68 -14.28
C ASP A 27 -15.10 24.84 -14.49
N HIS A 28 -14.96 23.61 -15.02
CA HIS A 28 -16.08 22.68 -15.22
C HIS A 28 -15.87 21.34 -14.52
N CYS A 29 -16.95 20.73 -14.01
CA CYS A 29 -16.93 19.41 -13.43
C CYS A 29 -16.96 18.32 -14.51
N ILE A 30 -15.98 17.42 -14.52
CA ILE A 30 -15.89 16.37 -15.54
C ILE A 30 -16.97 15.27 -15.43
N ILE A 31 -17.70 15.19 -14.32
CA ILE A 31 -18.75 14.17 -14.12
C ILE A 31 -20.06 14.62 -14.76
N CYS A 32 -20.50 15.86 -14.51
CA CYS A 32 -21.71 16.42 -15.11
C CYS A 32 -21.44 17.25 -16.36
N MET A 33 -20.18 17.56 -16.67
CA MET A 33 -19.74 18.40 -17.79
C MET A 33 -20.30 19.83 -17.74
N ASP A 34 -20.57 20.35 -16.55
CA ASP A 34 -21.17 21.67 -16.30
C ASP A 34 -20.34 22.46 -15.28
N SER A 35 -20.64 23.74 -15.07
CA SER A 35 -20.05 24.55 -14.00
C SER A 35 -20.24 23.90 -12.63
N PHE A 36 -19.29 24.13 -11.72
CA PHE A 36 -19.32 23.49 -10.41
C PHE A 36 -20.54 23.90 -9.57
N GLN A 37 -21.33 22.91 -9.16
CA GLN A 37 -22.32 23.03 -8.09
C GLN A 37 -21.71 22.52 -6.78
N GLU A 38 -21.52 23.42 -5.81
CA GLU A 38 -20.85 23.10 -4.53
C GLU A 38 -19.49 22.41 -4.76
N LYS A 39 -18.52 23.16 -5.29
CA LYS A 39 -17.18 22.66 -5.66
C LYS A 39 -16.50 22.00 -4.45
N ILE A 40 -16.18 20.72 -4.58
CA ILE A 40 -15.33 19.98 -3.64
C ILE A 40 -14.01 19.67 -4.34
N THR A 41 -12.90 19.97 -3.67
CA THR A 41 -11.55 19.62 -4.11
C THR A 41 -11.03 18.46 -3.27
N LEU A 42 -10.67 17.37 -3.94
CA LEU A 42 -10.10 16.17 -3.32
C LEU A 42 -8.65 16.40 -2.86
N LYS A 43 -8.11 15.49 -2.03
CA LYS A 43 -6.69 15.52 -1.59
C LYS A 43 -5.68 15.46 -2.76
N CYS A 44 -6.10 14.91 -3.90
CA CYS A 44 -5.32 14.88 -5.14
C CYS A 44 -5.50 16.14 -5.99
N SER A 45 -6.08 17.21 -5.43
CA SER A 45 -6.34 18.52 -6.03
C SER A 45 -7.33 18.59 -7.19
N HIS A 46 -7.93 17.46 -7.62
CA HIS A 46 -9.01 17.47 -8.60
C HIS A 46 -10.34 17.90 -7.98
N SER A 47 -11.11 18.71 -8.71
CA SER A 47 -12.36 19.30 -8.24
C SER A 47 -13.60 18.74 -8.97
N PHE A 48 -14.70 18.63 -8.24
CA PHE A 48 -15.98 18.09 -8.74
C PHE A 48 -17.15 18.79 -8.05
N CYS A 49 -18.36 18.67 -8.60
CA CYS A 49 -19.58 18.98 -7.85
C CYS A 49 -19.73 17.99 -6.69
N SER A 50 -20.17 18.47 -5.53
CA SER A 50 -20.39 17.66 -4.32
C SER A 50 -21.23 16.40 -4.60
N SER A 51 -22.41 16.58 -5.19
CA SER A 51 -23.33 15.47 -5.54
C SER A 51 -22.77 14.48 -6.57
N CYS A 52 -21.95 14.97 -7.50
CA CYS A 52 -21.36 14.17 -8.55
C CYS A 52 -20.29 13.23 -7.99
N ILE A 53 -19.38 13.75 -7.17
CA ILE A 53 -18.31 12.94 -6.59
C ILE A 53 -18.84 11.96 -5.54
N ASP A 54 -19.85 12.35 -4.77
CA ASP A 54 -20.52 11.45 -3.81
C ASP A 54 -21.20 10.27 -4.51
N SER A 55 -21.87 10.52 -5.64
CA SER A 55 -22.49 9.46 -6.43
C SER A 55 -21.45 8.52 -7.04
N PHE A 56 -20.31 9.06 -7.49
CA PHE A 56 -19.20 8.26 -8.01
C PHE A 56 -18.57 7.39 -6.91
N PHE A 57 -18.34 7.94 -5.71
CA PHE A 57 -17.74 7.21 -4.59
C PHE A 57 -18.58 6.04 -4.07
N LYS A 58 -19.91 6.05 -4.27
CA LYS A 58 -20.75 4.87 -4.00
C LYS A 58 -20.41 3.67 -4.88
N ILE A 59 -19.86 3.90 -6.07
CA ILE A 59 -19.46 2.87 -7.02
C ILE A 59 -17.98 2.55 -6.86
N LYS A 60 -17.14 3.60 -6.83
CA LYS A 60 -15.69 3.47 -6.74
C LYS A 60 -15.12 4.62 -5.90
N PRO A 61 -14.54 4.33 -4.72
CA PRO A 61 -13.95 5.36 -3.85
C PRO A 61 -12.56 5.79 -4.36
N ALA A 62 -12.46 6.22 -5.61
CA ALA A 62 -11.23 6.71 -6.22
C ALA A 62 -11.52 7.94 -7.10
N CYS A 63 -10.55 8.84 -7.22
CA CYS A 63 -10.68 10.04 -8.04
C CYS A 63 -10.94 9.65 -9.52
N PRO A 64 -11.98 10.18 -10.16
CA PRO A 64 -12.25 9.93 -11.59
C PRO A 64 -11.12 10.35 -12.54
N VAL A 65 -10.25 11.28 -12.13
CA VAL A 65 -9.16 11.79 -12.97
C VAL A 65 -7.87 10.98 -12.81
N CYS A 66 -7.36 10.86 -11.58
CA CYS A 66 -6.05 10.26 -11.32
C CYS A 66 -6.12 8.91 -10.59
N ASN A 67 -7.32 8.41 -10.31
CA ASN A 67 -7.55 7.14 -9.62
C ASN A 67 -6.97 7.07 -8.18
N SER A 68 -6.60 8.21 -7.58
CA SER A 68 -6.21 8.30 -6.17
C SER A 68 -7.36 7.83 -5.28
N PHE A 69 -7.13 6.91 -4.35
CA PHE A 69 -8.18 6.35 -3.50
C PHE A 69 -8.63 7.35 -2.43
N HIS A 70 -9.95 7.51 -2.27
CA HIS A 70 -10.59 8.49 -1.39
C HIS A 70 -11.53 7.86 -0.34
N GLY A 71 -11.45 6.56 -0.12
CA GLY A 71 -12.14 5.87 0.96
C GLY A 71 -11.28 5.66 2.21
N THR A 72 -11.86 5.00 3.20
CA THR A 72 -11.11 4.28 4.22
C THR A 72 -10.89 2.85 3.74
N TYR A 73 -9.62 2.43 3.61
CA TYR A 73 -9.33 1.03 3.33
C TYR A 73 -9.73 0.21 4.58
N GLU A 74 -10.76 -0.62 4.43
CA GLU A 74 -11.23 -1.56 5.46
C GLU A 74 -10.98 -3.00 4.98
N GLY A 75 -10.56 -3.85 5.90
CA GLY A 75 -10.33 -5.27 5.61
C GLY A 75 -11.46 -6.17 6.10
N THR A 76 -11.18 -7.48 6.05
CA THR A 76 -12.13 -8.55 6.35
C THR A 76 -11.86 -9.24 7.70
N GLN A 77 -11.05 -8.65 8.58
CA GLN A 77 -10.89 -9.15 9.95
C GLN A 77 -12.25 -9.29 10.66
N PRO A 78 -12.52 -10.38 11.41
CA PRO A 78 -13.76 -10.50 12.16
C PRO A 78 -13.95 -9.36 13.19
N ARG A 79 -15.17 -8.80 13.27
CA ARG A 79 -15.46 -7.63 14.11
C ARG A 79 -15.45 -7.89 15.61
N ASN A 80 -15.57 -9.16 16.01
CA ASN A 80 -15.57 -9.62 17.40
C ASN A 80 -14.16 -9.82 17.98
N GLY A 81 -13.12 -9.41 17.25
CA GLY A 81 -11.75 -9.44 17.74
C GLY A 81 -11.50 -8.42 18.85
N ILE A 82 -10.64 -8.79 19.79
CA ILE A 82 -10.18 -7.95 20.89
C ILE A 82 -8.67 -7.79 20.76
N MET A 83 -8.20 -6.54 20.84
CA MET A 83 -6.77 -6.19 20.90
C MET A 83 -6.47 -5.60 22.27
N THR A 84 -5.60 -6.24 23.04
CA THR A 84 -5.17 -5.80 24.37
C THR A 84 -3.69 -5.44 24.32
N VAL A 85 -3.30 -4.36 25.01
CA VAL A 85 -1.91 -3.88 25.04
C VAL A 85 -1.41 -3.89 26.48
N ARG A 86 -0.23 -4.46 26.69
CA ARG A 86 0.47 -4.51 27.98
C ARG A 86 1.89 -4.00 27.80
N ARG A 87 2.44 -3.38 28.84
CA ARG A 87 3.84 -2.92 28.88
C ARG A 87 4.59 -3.71 29.94
N ASN A 88 5.78 -4.16 29.59
CA ASN A 88 6.63 -4.99 30.42
C ASN A 88 8.03 -4.37 30.49
N TRP A 89 8.69 -4.56 31.63
CA TRP A 89 10.00 -3.97 31.90
C TRP A 89 11.17 -4.70 31.22
N GLN A 90 10.97 -5.95 30.79
CA GLN A 90 12.01 -6.75 30.16
C GLN A 90 12.34 -6.19 28.77
N CYS A 91 13.60 -5.83 28.53
CA CYS A 91 14.04 -5.35 27.22
C CYS A 91 14.07 -6.49 26.18
N LEU A 92 13.80 -6.16 24.93
CA LEU A 92 14.00 -7.07 23.80
C LEU A 92 15.47 -7.00 23.35
N PRO A 93 16.05 -8.12 22.86
CA PRO A 93 17.39 -8.10 22.28
C PRO A 93 17.52 -7.03 21.19
N GLY A 94 18.60 -6.25 21.16
CA GLY A 94 18.78 -5.12 20.22
C GLY A 94 18.03 -3.84 20.58
N TYR A 95 17.34 -3.81 21.73
CA TYR A 95 16.71 -2.63 22.33
C TYR A 95 17.01 -2.57 23.83
N GLU A 96 18.25 -2.89 24.22
CA GLU A 96 18.70 -2.93 25.61
C GLU A 96 18.62 -1.55 26.29
N GLU A 97 18.80 -0.48 25.52
CA GLU A 97 18.67 0.91 25.97
C GLU A 97 17.21 1.37 26.13
N GLY A 98 16.24 0.53 25.71
CA GLY A 98 14.81 0.84 25.78
C GLY A 98 14.18 0.60 27.15
N ASN A 99 12.95 1.10 27.34
CA ASN A 99 12.19 0.96 28.58
C ASN A 99 11.40 -0.36 28.66
N GLY A 100 11.98 -1.46 28.18
CA GLY A 100 11.33 -2.76 28.10
C GLY A 100 10.60 -2.99 26.78
N HIS A 101 9.43 -3.62 26.82
CA HIS A 101 8.66 -4.01 25.63
C HIS A 101 7.15 -3.87 25.80
N ILE A 102 6.47 -3.76 24.67
CA ILE A 102 5.02 -3.74 24.54
C ILE A 102 4.57 -5.12 24.06
N THR A 103 3.64 -5.74 24.77
CA THR A 103 2.95 -6.96 24.37
C THR A 103 1.58 -6.60 23.84
N ILE A 104 1.24 -7.12 22.68
CA ILE A 104 -0.06 -6.96 22.03
C ILE A 104 -0.70 -8.34 21.93
N ASP A 105 -1.84 -8.51 22.59
CA ASP A 105 -2.60 -9.75 22.56
C ASP A 105 -3.87 -9.56 21.71
N TYR A 106 -3.97 -10.35 20.66
CA TYR A 106 -5.14 -10.46 19.82
C TYR A 106 -5.93 -11.70 20.22
N HIS A 107 -7.21 -11.54 20.51
CA HIS A 107 -8.12 -12.63 20.79
C HIS A 107 -9.33 -12.54 19.87
N PHE A 108 -9.65 -13.63 19.20
CA PHE A 108 -10.86 -13.76 18.40
C PHE A 108 -11.64 -14.99 18.85
N PRO A 109 -12.90 -14.82 19.30
CA PRO A 109 -13.76 -15.96 19.55
C PRO A 109 -14.18 -16.63 18.24
N ALA A 110 -14.64 -17.88 18.32
CA ALA A 110 -15.20 -18.58 17.18
C ALA A 110 -16.48 -17.88 16.68
N GLY A 111 -16.78 -18.00 15.40
CA GLY A 111 -17.93 -17.32 14.82
C GLY A 111 -18.34 -17.86 13.46
N VAL A 112 -19.16 -17.08 12.77
CA VAL A 112 -19.70 -17.41 11.45
C VAL A 112 -19.26 -16.34 10.45
N GLN A 113 -18.86 -16.79 9.26
CA GLN A 113 -18.43 -15.94 8.16
C GLN A 113 -19.58 -15.06 7.66
N GLY A 114 -19.38 -13.75 7.67
CA GLY A 114 -20.24 -12.77 7.00
C GLY A 114 -20.07 -12.77 5.47
N PRO A 115 -20.87 -11.97 4.75
CA PRO A 115 -20.86 -11.88 3.28
C PRO A 115 -19.52 -11.47 2.67
N GLU A 116 -18.66 -10.80 3.43
CA GLU A 116 -17.35 -10.33 2.99
C GLU A 116 -16.24 -11.40 3.00
N HIS A 117 -16.52 -12.58 3.56
CA HIS A 117 -15.53 -13.65 3.71
C HIS A 117 -15.68 -14.72 2.60
N PRO A 118 -14.67 -15.58 2.40
CA PRO A 118 -14.66 -16.55 1.30
C PRO A 118 -15.84 -17.53 1.29
N ASN A 119 -16.35 -17.92 2.46
CA ASN A 119 -17.42 -18.90 2.60
C ASN A 119 -18.52 -18.40 3.54
N PRO A 120 -19.41 -17.47 3.09
CA PRO A 120 -20.47 -16.91 3.93
C PRO A 120 -21.35 -18.01 4.56
N GLY A 121 -21.68 -17.85 5.85
CA GLY A 121 -22.46 -18.81 6.63
C GLY A 121 -21.67 -19.99 7.20
N GLN A 122 -20.43 -20.22 6.78
CA GLN A 122 -19.58 -21.25 7.39
C GLN A 122 -18.94 -20.76 8.70
N LYS A 123 -18.68 -21.70 9.61
CA LYS A 123 -18.01 -21.40 10.89
C LYS A 123 -16.51 -21.21 10.70
N TYR A 124 -15.91 -20.36 11.53
CA TYR A 124 -14.47 -20.27 11.73
C TYR A 124 -14.14 -20.50 13.20
N CYS A 125 -12.96 -21.05 13.47
CA CYS A 125 -12.50 -21.35 14.82
C CYS A 125 -11.93 -20.10 15.52
N SER A 126 -12.00 -20.08 16.86
CA SER A 126 -11.35 -19.06 17.67
C SER A 126 -9.83 -19.07 17.47
N THR A 127 -9.20 -17.91 17.60
CA THR A 127 -7.73 -17.82 17.59
C THR A 127 -7.23 -16.83 18.63
N SER A 128 -5.98 -16.99 19.04
CA SER A 128 -5.28 -16.01 19.86
C SER A 128 -3.84 -15.90 19.39
N ARG A 129 -3.33 -14.67 19.33
CA ARG A 129 -1.96 -14.38 18.90
C ARG A 129 -1.38 -13.28 19.74
N THR A 130 -0.10 -13.43 20.07
CA THR A 130 0.64 -12.42 20.81
C THR A 130 1.75 -11.87 19.92
N ALA A 131 1.92 -10.56 19.96
CA ALA A 131 2.96 -9.83 19.27
C ALA A 131 3.73 -8.91 20.22
N PHE A 132 4.96 -8.56 19.84
CA PHE A 132 5.87 -7.78 20.66
C PHE A 132 6.45 -6.60 19.87
N LEU A 133 6.59 -5.46 20.55
CA LEU A 133 7.31 -4.28 20.06
C LEU A 133 8.25 -3.78 21.15
N PRO A 134 9.38 -3.14 20.83
CA PRO A 134 10.17 -2.43 21.82
C PRO A 134 9.38 -1.28 22.44
N ALA A 135 9.57 -0.99 23.73
CA ALA A 135 8.94 0.15 24.40
C ALA A 135 9.77 1.43 24.20
N CYS A 136 10.05 1.77 22.93
CA CYS A 136 10.70 3.01 22.52
C CYS A 136 9.73 3.92 21.74
N GLU A 137 10.17 5.12 21.37
CA GLU A 137 9.33 6.09 20.65
C GLU A 137 8.80 5.52 19.32
N GLU A 138 9.65 4.80 18.58
CA GLU A 138 9.30 4.12 17.33
C GLU A 138 8.29 3.00 17.57
N GLY A 139 8.50 2.19 18.62
CA GLY A 139 7.57 1.12 18.99
C GLY A 139 6.18 1.65 19.35
N GLU A 140 6.10 2.78 20.04
CA GLU A 140 4.83 3.46 20.33
C GLU A 140 4.18 4.06 19.07
N LYS A 141 4.96 4.56 18.11
CA LYS A 141 4.44 4.98 16.78
C LYS A 141 3.85 3.78 16.04
N VAL A 142 4.56 2.65 16.00
CA VAL A 142 4.07 1.41 15.38
C VAL A 142 2.81 0.91 16.07
N LEU A 143 2.75 0.93 17.41
CA LEU A 143 1.56 0.54 18.16
C LEU A 143 0.32 1.34 17.73
N ARG A 144 0.43 2.67 17.60
CA ARG A 144 -0.70 3.52 17.15
C ARG A 144 -1.17 3.16 15.74
N LEU A 145 -0.24 2.83 14.84
CA LEU A 145 -0.56 2.36 13.50
C LEU A 145 -1.27 1.00 13.53
N LEU A 146 -0.79 0.06 14.36
CA LEU A 146 -1.42 -1.26 14.52
C LEU A 146 -2.81 -1.17 15.14
N GLN A 147 -3.02 -0.29 16.13
CA GLN A 147 -4.36 -0.02 16.67
C GLN A 147 -5.30 0.52 15.60
N THR A 148 -4.82 1.44 14.75
CA THR A 148 -5.59 1.98 13.63
C THR A 148 -5.90 0.89 12.60
N ALA A 149 -4.93 0.06 12.24
CA ALA A 149 -5.10 -1.05 11.31
C ALA A 149 -6.06 -2.11 11.86
N PHE A 150 -6.01 -2.42 13.17
CA PHE A 150 -6.93 -3.33 13.82
C PHE A 150 -8.37 -2.80 13.79
N HIS A 151 -8.56 -1.51 14.10
CA HIS A 151 -9.86 -0.85 14.03
C HIS A 151 -10.43 -0.86 12.59
N ARG A 152 -9.55 -0.71 11.60
CA ARG A 152 -9.88 -0.81 10.16
C ARG A 152 -9.94 -2.24 9.63
N ARG A 153 -9.87 -3.25 10.50
CA ARG A 153 -9.98 -4.67 10.13
C ARG A 153 -8.88 -5.19 9.20
N LEU A 154 -7.67 -4.63 9.28
CA LEU A 154 -6.56 -4.88 8.34
C LEU A 154 -5.50 -5.87 8.84
N ILE A 155 -5.51 -6.22 10.13
CA ILE A 155 -4.46 -7.07 10.71
C ILE A 155 -4.67 -8.55 10.37
N PHE A 156 -5.94 -8.98 10.36
CA PHE A 156 -6.33 -10.36 10.14
C PHE A 156 -7.32 -10.50 8.98
N THR A 157 -7.48 -11.72 8.50
CA THR A 157 -8.50 -12.12 7.54
C THR A 157 -8.99 -13.54 7.86
N ILE A 158 -10.05 -13.99 7.20
CA ILE A 158 -10.43 -15.41 7.19
C ILE A 158 -9.96 -16.02 5.88
N GLY A 159 -9.20 -17.10 5.98
CA GLY A 159 -8.67 -17.80 4.82
C GLY A 159 -8.17 -19.20 5.17
N THR A 160 -7.20 -19.66 4.40
CA THR A 160 -6.50 -20.92 4.62
C THR A 160 -5.26 -20.67 5.46
N SER A 161 -5.13 -21.35 6.59
CA SER A 161 -3.93 -21.28 7.42
C SER A 161 -2.73 -21.85 6.68
N ALA A 162 -1.69 -21.06 6.49
CA ALA A 162 -0.48 -21.53 5.82
C ALA A 162 0.26 -22.64 6.59
N THR A 163 0.27 -22.57 7.92
CA THR A 163 0.97 -23.55 8.78
C THR A 163 0.22 -24.87 8.93
N THR A 164 -1.11 -24.85 8.88
CA THR A 164 -1.94 -26.05 9.15
C THR A 164 -2.71 -26.54 7.94
N GLY A 165 -2.79 -25.76 6.86
CA GLY A 165 -3.63 -26.03 5.69
C GLY A 165 -5.13 -25.91 5.94
N LEU A 166 -5.57 -25.54 7.15
CA LEU A 166 -6.97 -25.50 7.51
C LEU A 166 -7.67 -24.28 6.90
N ASN A 167 -8.72 -24.53 6.12
CA ASN A 167 -9.63 -23.51 5.62
C ASN A 167 -10.46 -22.90 6.75
N ASN A 168 -11.12 -21.77 6.47
CA ASN A 168 -12.01 -21.09 7.40
C ASN A 168 -11.32 -20.72 8.73
N SER A 169 -10.04 -20.35 8.64
CA SER A 169 -9.21 -20.00 9.79
C SER A 169 -8.88 -18.52 9.79
N ILE A 170 -8.77 -17.94 10.99
CA ILE A 170 -8.30 -16.56 11.14
C ILE A 170 -6.78 -16.55 10.97
N THR A 171 -6.33 -15.90 9.91
CA THR A 171 -4.92 -15.79 9.54
C THR A 171 -4.47 -14.34 9.61
N TRP A 172 -3.15 -14.14 9.73
CA TRP A 172 -2.59 -12.83 9.44
C TRP A 172 -2.99 -12.41 8.02
N ASN A 173 -3.25 -11.13 7.84
CA ASN A 173 -3.31 -10.52 6.52
C ASN A 173 -1.88 -10.05 6.15
N ASP A 174 -1.72 -8.88 5.53
CA ASP A 174 -0.42 -8.40 5.03
C ASP A 174 0.41 -7.59 6.03
N ILE A 175 0.00 -7.55 7.31
CA ILE A 175 0.70 -6.79 8.36
C ILE A 175 1.42 -7.76 9.29
N HIS A 176 2.72 -7.92 9.07
CA HIS A 176 3.54 -8.85 9.85
C HIS A 176 3.78 -8.38 11.29
N HIS A 177 3.87 -9.35 12.20
CA HIS A 177 4.10 -9.14 13.62
C HIS A 177 5.27 -9.99 14.11
N LYS A 178 5.97 -9.51 15.15
CA LYS A 178 6.96 -10.31 15.87
C LYS A 178 6.25 -11.09 16.98
N THR A 179 6.18 -12.41 16.86
CA THR A 179 5.42 -13.30 17.76
C THR A 179 6.28 -13.98 18.83
N ASN A 180 7.57 -13.64 18.91
CA ASN A 180 8.49 -14.15 19.93
C ASN A 180 9.44 -13.02 20.40
N ILE A 181 9.70 -12.96 21.70
CA ILE A 181 10.62 -12.00 22.33
C ILE A 181 12.10 -12.34 22.08
N SER A 182 12.38 -13.55 21.61
CA SER A 182 13.72 -14.06 21.35
C SER A 182 13.78 -14.77 20.00
N GLY A 183 14.99 -15.01 19.49
CA GLY A 183 15.21 -15.62 18.19
C GLY A 183 15.30 -14.60 17.06
N GLY A 184 16.49 -14.51 16.47
CA GLY A 184 16.73 -13.78 15.23
C GLY A 184 16.18 -14.52 13.99
N PRO A 185 16.60 -14.12 12.77
CA PRO A 185 16.15 -14.70 11.50
C PRO A 185 16.36 -16.22 11.35
N GLN A 186 17.17 -16.82 12.23
CA GLN A 186 17.63 -18.22 12.18
C GLN A 186 16.49 -19.26 12.18
N LEU A 187 15.29 -18.92 12.65
CA LEU A 187 14.15 -19.86 12.66
C LEU A 187 13.31 -19.88 11.35
N ILE A 188 13.64 -19.06 10.34
CA ILE A 188 13.05 -19.15 8.99
C ILE A 188 13.87 -20.11 8.11
N MET A 189 15.11 -20.46 8.50
CA MET A 189 16.03 -21.23 7.65
C MET A 189 15.66 -22.70 7.44
N THR A 190 14.62 -23.22 8.08
CA THR A 190 14.23 -24.64 7.93
C THR A 190 12.98 -24.90 7.10
N GLN A 191 12.29 -23.90 6.56
CA GLN A 191 11.24 -24.13 5.57
C GLN A 191 11.34 -23.17 4.40
N HIS A 192 11.94 -23.68 3.31
CA HIS A 192 11.96 -23.15 1.94
C HIS A 192 12.41 -21.70 1.74
N THR A 193 13.71 -21.45 1.80
CA THR A 193 14.32 -20.25 1.18
C THR A 193 15.13 -20.65 -0.06
N SER A 194 14.80 -20.08 -1.22
CA SER A 194 15.52 -20.30 -2.47
C SER A 194 16.98 -19.77 -2.37
N ARG A 195 17.91 -20.37 -3.11
CA ARG A 195 19.32 -19.94 -3.12
C ARG A 195 19.49 -18.47 -3.54
N LEU A 196 18.60 -17.97 -4.41
CA LEU A 196 18.57 -16.58 -4.86
C LEU A 196 18.21 -15.60 -3.74
N CYS A 197 17.25 -15.95 -2.88
CA CYS A 197 16.91 -15.14 -1.70
C CYS A 197 18.06 -15.05 -0.70
N LYS A 198 18.79 -16.15 -0.50
CA LYS A 198 19.98 -16.14 0.37
C LYS A 198 21.04 -15.19 -0.17
N GLY A 199 21.36 -15.27 -1.46
CA GLY A 199 22.36 -14.39 -2.08
C GLY A 199 22.01 -12.91 -2.06
N TYR A 200 20.73 -12.57 -2.29
CA TYR A 200 20.24 -11.19 -2.25
C TYR A 200 20.34 -10.56 -0.85
N LEU A 201 19.95 -11.30 0.19
CA LEU A 201 20.00 -10.82 1.58
C LEU A 201 21.44 -10.61 2.05
N THR A 202 22.34 -11.56 1.76
CA THR A 202 23.76 -11.43 2.09
C THR A 202 24.43 -10.23 1.39
N LYS A 203 24.04 -9.94 0.14
CA LYS A 203 24.58 -8.79 -0.60
C LYS A 203 24.05 -7.45 -0.08
N LYS A 204 22.78 -7.40 0.36
CA LYS A 204 22.20 -6.20 0.98
C LYS A 204 22.78 -5.91 2.38
N GLU A 205 23.17 -6.95 3.13
CA GLU A 205 23.94 -6.82 4.38
C GLU A 205 25.36 -6.28 4.12
N SER A 206 26.05 -6.73 3.06
CA SER A 206 27.38 -6.21 2.72
C SER A 206 27.36 -4.76 2.24
N ASP A 207 26.27 -4.32 1.61
CA ASP A 207 26.12 -2.98 1.06
C ASP A 207 25.62 -1.95 2.10
N GLY A 208 25.51 -2.35 3.38
CA GLY A 208 25.12 -1.46 4.49
C GLY A 208 23.69 -0.92 4.40
N MET A 209 22.86 -1.46 3.51
CA MET A 209 21.57 -0.90 3.12
C MET A 209 20.38 -1.71 3.71
N LEU A 210 20.51 -2.14 4.97
CA LEU A 210 19.47 -2.79 5.76
C LEU A 210 19.67 -2.47 7.25
N GLN A 211 19.35 -1.25 7.67
CA GLN A 211 19.10 -0.93 9.08
C GLN A 211 17.60 -0.93 9.37
N MET A 212 17.01 -2.11 9.23
CA MET A 212 15.97 -2.58 10.15
C MET A 212 16.37 -4.00 10.50
N THR A 213 16.98 -4.19 11.68
CA THR A 213 17.59 -5.45 12.14
C THR A 213 16.54 -6.49 12.55
N TRP A 214 15.43 -6.62 11.84
CA TRP A 214 14.30 -7.46 12.26
C TRP A 214 13.47 -8.00 11.09
N PRO A 215 13.74 -9.22 10.59
CA PRO A 215 12.78 -9.91 9.73
C PRO A 215 11.67 -10.56 10.56
N SER A 216 10.47 -10.53 10.00
CA SER A 216 9.25 -11.20 10.47
C SER A 216 9.45 -12.71 10.57
N GLN A 217 8.91 -13.35 11.62
CA GLN A 217 8.81 -14.81 11.67
C GLN A 217 7.41 -15.23 11.20
N SER A 218 7.30 -15.63 9.93
CA SER A 218 6.23 -16.50 9.44
C SER A 218 6.73 -17.27 8.22
N THR A 219 6.16 -18.46 8.01
CA THR A 219 6.45 -19.45 6.96
C THR A 219 6.15 -19.01 5.52
N ASP A 220 5.81 -17.73 5.31
CA ASP A 220 5.07 -17.30 4.12
C ASP A 220 5.89 -16.33 3.26
N LEU A 221 7.18 -16.61 3.07
CA LEU A 221 7.83 -16.19 1.84
C LEU A 221 7.27 -17.07 0.71
N ASN A 222 6.07 -16.73 0.24
CA ASN A 222 5.49 -17.36 -0.94
C ASN A 222 6.44 -17.06 -2.12
N PRO A 223 7.12 -18.07 -2.70
CA PRO A 223 8.05 -17.84 -3.80
C PRO A 223 7.35 -17.20 -5.00
N ILE A 224 6.03 -17.40 -5.12
CA ILE A 224 5.19 -16.80 -6.14
C ILE A 224 5.13 -15.27 -5.99
N ASP A 225 5.05 -14.73 -4.77
CA ASP A 225 5.00 -13.28 -4.56
C ASP A 225 6.35 -12.61 -4.84
N ILE A 226 7.45 -13.32 -4.62
CA ILE A 226 8.80 -12.86 -5.01
C ILE A 226 8.92 -12.85 -6.54
N VAL A 227 8.40 -13.87 -7.21
CA VAL A 227 8.36 -13.95 -8.67
C VAL A 227 7.46 -12.86 -9.25
N TRP A 228 6.30 -12.60 -8.66
CA TRP A 228 5.40 -11.52 -9.07
C TRP A 228 6.02 -10.15 -8.85
N ASN A 229 6.66 -9.90 -7.70
CA ASN A 229 7.35 -8.64 -7.43
C ASN A 229 8.50 -8.39 -8.43
N GLU A 230 9.25 -9.43 -8.79
CA GLU A 230 10.33 -9.32 -9.78
C GLU A 230 9.79 -9.12 -11.20
N LEU A 231 8.69 -9.79 -11.57
CA LEU A 231 8.00 -9.57 -12.84
C LEU A 231 7.44 -8.16 -12.94
N ASP A 232 6.77 -7.70 -11.88
CA ASP A 232 6.17 -6.37 -11.82
C ASP A 232 7.26 -5.30 -11.93
N ARG A 233 8.38 -5.46 -11.20
CA ARG A 233 9.55 -4.58 -11.34
C ARG A 233 10.07 -4.51 -12.78
N ARG A 234 10.30 -5.67 -13.43
CA ARG A 234 10.84 -5.73 -14.81
C ARG A 234 9.89 -5.18 -15.86
N VAL A 235 8.58 -5.39 -15.67
CA VAL A 235 7.56 -4.86 -16.58
C VAL A 235 7.44 -3.35 -16.42
N ASN A 236 7.45 -2.86 -15.18
CA ASN A 236 7.37 -1.43 -14.88
C ASN A 236 8.61 -0.65 -15.36
N GLU A 237 9.80 -1.25 -15.32
CA GLU A 237 11.03 -0.66 -15.90
C GLU A 237 10.92 -0.45 -17.42
N ARG A 238 10.08 -1.23 -18.10
CA ARG A 238 9.85 -1.15 -19.55
C ARG A 238 8.67 -0.27 -19.95
N GLN A 239 7.99 0.34 -18.96
CA GLN A 239 6.90 1.31 -19.13
C GLN A 239 5.84 0.89 -20.17
N PRO A 240 4.95 -0.06 -19.85
CA PRO A 240 3.92 -0.52 -20.78
C PRO A 240 2.96 0.61 -21.17
N THR A 241 2.81 0.83 -22.47
CA THR A 241 1.95 1.88 -23.05
C THR A 241 0.51 1.44 -23.33
N SER A 242 0.20 0.15 -23.16
CA SER A 242 -1.17 -0.40 -23.31
C SER A 242 -1.30 -1.76 -22.63
N ALA A 243 -2.53 -2.21 -22.35
CA ALA A 243 -2.77 -3.53 -21.75
C ALA A 243 -2.23 -4.69 -22.61
N LYS A 244 -2.31 -4.55 -23.95
CA LYS A 244 -1.74 -5.53 -24.90
C LYS A 244 -0.22 -5.54 -24.84
N HIS A 245 0.41 -4.37 -24.73
CA HIS A 245 1.86 -4.23 -24.59
C HIS A 245 2.34 -4.76 -23.22
N MET A 246 1.60 -4.50 -22.15
CA MET A 246 1.85 -5.05 -20.81
C MET A 246 1.84 -6.57 -20.81
N TRP A 247 0.87 -7.19 -21.50
CA TRP A 247 0.78 -8.65 -21.58
C TRP A 247 1.95 -9.28 -22.33
N VAL A 248 2.41 -8.65 -23.41
CA VAL A 248 3.61 -9.09 -24.15
C VAL A 248 4.86 -8.95 -23.25
N LEU A 249 5.01 -7.84 -22.54
CA LEU A 249 6.14 -7.61 -21.65
C LEU A 249 6.17 -8.59 -20.48
N LEU A 250 5.01 -8.95 -19.92
CA LEU A 250 4.90 -9.96 -18.88
C LEU A 250 5.38 -11.33 -19.37
N GLN A 251 4.96 -11.75 -20.57
CA GLN A 251 5.39 -13.01 -21.18
C GLN A 251 6.89 -13.04 -21.48
N ASP A 252 7.45 -11.94 -21.98
CA ASP A 252 8.87 -11.81 -22.27
C ASP A 252 9.71 -11.79 -20.98
N CYS A 253 9.27 -11.07 -19.95
CA CYS A 253 9.93 -11.05 -18.66
C CYS A 253 9.90 -12.43 -18.00
N TRP A 254 8.77 -13.15 -18.10
CA TRP A 254 8.63 -14.52 -17.62
C TRP A 254 9.60 -15.50 -18.28
N LYS A 255 9.73 -15.45 -19.61
CA LYS A 255 10.67 -16.29 -20.37
C LYS A 255 12.14 -15.96 -20.11
N SER A 256 12.42 -14.73 -19.68
CA SER A 256 13.79 -14.27 -19.35
C SER A 256 14.26 -14.66 -17.95
N ILE A 257 13.40 -15.27 -17.14
CA ILE A 257 13.79 -15.83 -15.84
C ILE A 257 14.59 -17.10 -16.14
N PRO A 258 15.90 -17.16 -15.79
CA PRO A 258 16.72 -18.32 -16.11
C PRO A 258 16.17 -19.56 -15.40
N GLY A 259 15.76 -20.57 -16.18
CA GLY A 259 15.59 -21.92 -15.66
C GLY A 259 16.98 -22.54 -15.47
N GLU A 260 17.24 -23.16 -14.32
CA GLU A 260 18.51 -23.88 -14.15
C GLU A 260 18.61 -25.00 -15.20
N ALA A 261 19.72 -24.98 -15.94
CA ALA A 261 20.27 -26.18 -16.56
C ALA A 261 20.51 -27.23 -15.46
N GLY A 262 20.19 -28.49 -15.77
CA GLY A 262 20.10 -29.60 -14.82
C GLY A 262 21.35 -29.93 -14.01
#